data_AF-A0A5B6TB73-F1
#
_entry.id   AF-A0A5B6TB73-F1
#
_cell.length_a   1.000
_cell.length_b   1.000
_cell.length_c   1.000
_cell.angle_alpha   90.00
_cell.angle_beta   90.00
_cell.angle_gamma   90.00
#
_symmetry.space_group_name_H-M   'P 1'
#
loop_
_entity.id
_entity.type
_entity.pdbx_description
1 polymer ?
#
loop_
_entity_poly.entity_id
_entity_poly.type
_entity_poly.pdbx_seq_one_letter_code
_entity_poly.pdbx_strand_id
1 'polypeptide(L)'
;MDRRDRTEMRLARLGDVSRRLALLALREALPDPRRELCLKIGSLIKEAQGELGQLENFMRSHEGLITAQVTLLEAAILATNLRPGEALETAQTGVDSFLESMGDRHR
;
A
#
# COMPACT_ATOMS: atom_id res chain seq x y z
N MET A 1 -12.21 19.68 11.66
CA MET A 1 -11.96 18.52 10.77
C MET A 1 -12.32 17.28 11.57
N ASP A 2 -13.43 16.66 11.19
CA ASP A 2 -14.07 15.58 11.93
C ASP A 2 -13.35 14.25 11.75
N ARG A 3 -13.64 13.26 12.60
CA ARG A 3 -13.06 11.91 12.52
C ARG A 3 -13.30 11.26 11.15
N ARG A 4 -14.47 11.52 10.57
CA ARG A 4 -14.86 11.04 9.23
C ARG A 4 -13.97 11.64 8.14
N ASP A 5 -13.78 12.95 8.14
CA ASP A 5 -12.87 13.64 7.21
C ASP A 5 -11.44 13.10 7.27
N ARG A 6 -10.97 12.74 8.48
CA ARG A 6 -9.63 12.16 8.65
C ARG A 6 -9.55 10.77 8.02
N THR A 7 -10.50 9.88 8.30
CA THR A 7 -10.51 8.53 7.69
C THR A 7 -10.58 8.62 6.17
N GLU A 8 -11.46 9.46 5.62
CA GLU A 8 -11.62 9.65 4.17
C GLU A 8 -10.34 10.19 3.52
N MET A 9 -9.67 11.16 4.14
CA MET A 9 -8.37 11.67 3.65
C MET A 9 -7.29 10.57 3.63
N ARG A 10 -7.24 9.71 4.64
CA ARG A 10 -6.25 8.62 4.71
C ARG A 10 -6.53 7.54 3.65
N LEU A 11 -7.80 7.21 3.42
CA LEU A 11 -8.20 6.29 2.35
C LEU A 11 -7.88 6.84 0.96
N ALA A 12 -8.09 8.14 0.74
CA ALA A 12 -7.72 8.80 -0.51
C ALA A 12 -6.20 8.71 -0.77
N ARG A 13 -5.37 8.96 0.25
CA ARG A 13 -3.91 8.82 0.13
C ARG A 13 -3.47 7.39 -0.17
N LEU A 14 -4.12 6.39 0.44
CA LEU A 14 -3.86 4.99 0.11
C LEU A 14 -4.23 4.67 -1.34
N GLY A 15 -5.32 5.22 -1.85
CA GLY A 15 -5.67 5.14 -3.28
C GLY A 15 -4.61 5.75 -4.19
N ASP A 16 -4.01 6.87 -3.79
CA ASP A 16 -2.90 7.48 -4.54
C ASP A 16 -1.64 6.61 -4.52
N VAL A 17 -1.33 5.96 -3.37
CA VAL A 17 -0.20 5.01 -3.28
C VAL A 17 -0.43 3.80 -4.18
N SER A 18 -1.63 3.21 -4.18
CA SER A 18 -1.99 2.10 -5.09
C SER A 18 -1.77 2.49 -6.56
N ARG A 19 -2.26 3.67 -6.96
CA ARG A 19 -2.06 4.18 -8.33
C ARG A 19 -0.58 4.34 -8.69
N ARG A 20 0.24 4.84 -7.75
CA ARG A 20 1.69 5.00 -7.97
C ARG A 20 2.42 3.67 -8.07
N LEU A 21 2.00 2.65 -7.30
CA LEU A 21 2.51 1.28 -7.46
C LEU A 21 2.14 0.72 -8.84
N ALA A 22 0.89 0.89 -9.30
CA ALA A 22 0.47 0.45 -10.64
C ALA A 22 1.28 1.12 -11.76
N LEU A 23 1.60 2.41 -11.63
CA LEU A 23 2.45 3.12 -12.59
C LEU A 23 3.89 2.58 -12.62
N LEU A 24 4.42 2.11 -11.48
CA LEU A 24 5.72 1.43 -11.45
C LEU A 24 5.66 0.06 -12.12
N ALA A 25 4.55 -0.66 -12.04
CA ALA A 25 4.36 -1.96 -12.69
C ALA A 25 4.42 -1.82 -14.22
N LEU A 26 3.80 -0.76 -14.74
CA LEU A 26 3.86 -0.43 -16.17
C LEU A 26 5.28 0.00 -16.62
N ARG A 27 6.13 0.42 -15.68
CA ARG A 27 7.51 0.84 -15.92
C ARG A 27 8.56 -0.25 -15.70
N GLU A 28 8.20 -1.43 -15.16
CA GLU A 28 9.11 -2.58 -15.08
C GLU A 28 9.62 -3.04 -16.46
N ALA A 29 8.95 -2.62 -17.54
CA ALA A 29 9.40 -2.81 -18.92
C ALA A 29 10.60 -1.91 -19.33
N LEU A 30 11.05 -1.00 -18.47
CA LEU A 30 12.17 -0.09 -18.74
C LEU A 30 13.43 -0.53 -17.98
N PRO A 31 14.64 -0.24 -18.51
CA PRO A 31 15.92 -0.68 -17.94
C PRO A 31 16.32 0.12 -16.69
N ASP A 32 15.38 0.40 -15.77
CA ASP A 32 15.73 0.96 -14.47
C ASP A 32 16.61 -0.06 -13.72
N PRO A 33 17.69 0.38 -13.05
CA PRO A 33 18.47 -0.52 -12.22
C PRO A 33 17.54 -1.11 -11.15
N ARG A 34 17.46 -2.43 -11.09
CA ARG A 34 16.63 -3.21 -10.14
C ARG A 34 16.64 -2.64 -8.70
N ARG A 35 17.78 -2.13 -8.25
CA ARG A 35 17.97 -1.48 -6.95
C ARG A 35 17.20 -0.17 -6.80
N GLU A 36 17.20 0.68 -7.83
CA GLU A 36 16.44 1.94 -7.84
C GLU A 36 14.94 1.68 -7.81
N LEU A 37 14.47 0.69 -8.57
CA LEU A 37 13.07 0.27 -8.53
C LEU A 37 12.67 -0.23 -7.13
N CYS A 38 13.49 -1.07 -6.50
CA CYS A 38 13.24 -1.52 -5.13
C CYS A 38 13.22 -0.38 -4.11
N LEU A 39 14.04 0.66 -4.28
CA LEU A 39 13.99 1.86 -3.44
C LEU A 39 12.69 2.65 -3.63
N LYS A 40 12.24 2.83 -4.87
CA LYS A 40 10.95 3.48 -5.19
C LYS A 40 9.79 2.70 -4.58
N ILE A 41 9.76 1.38 -4.76
CA ILE A 41 8.75 0.49 -4.16
C ILE A 41 8.77 0.59 -2.63
N GLY A 42 9.96 0.47 -2.01
CA GLY A 42 10.11 0.56 -0.56
C GLY A 42 9.64 1.90 0.01
N SER A 43 9.81 3.01 -0.72
CA SER A 43 9.27 4.32 -0.31
C SER A 43 7.75 4.33 -0.29
N LEU A 44 7.11 3.75 -1.30
CA LEU A 44 5.64 3.67 -1.39
C LEU A 44 5.06 2.74 -0.32
N ILE A 45 5.72 1.61 -0.04
CA ILE A 45 5.33 0.71 1.04
C ILE A 45 5.34 1.43 2.39
N LYS A 46 6.40 2.19 2.68
CA LYS A 46 6.49 2.97 3.93
C LYS A 46 5.39 4.03 4.02
N GLU A 47 5.06 4.68 2.91
CA GLU A 47 3.96 5.65 2.83
C GLU A 47 2.63 4.97 3.17
N ALA A 48 2.32 3.83 2.53
CA ALA A 48 1.11 3.06 2.81
C ALA A 48 1.05 2.58 4.27
N GLN A 49 2.14 2.02 4.82
CA GLN A 49 2.23 1.62 6.22
C GLN A 49 1.96 2.78 7.18
N GLY A 50 2.47 3.97 6.86
CA GLY A 50 2.21 5.19 7.62
C GLY A 50 0.72 5.56 7.64
N GLU A 51 0.05 5.52 6.49
CA GLU A 51 -1.38 5.82 6.38
C GLU A 51 -2.26 4.76 7.07
N LEU A 52 -1.93 3.47 6.93
CA LEU A 52 -2.61 2.37 7.65
C LEU A 52 -2.41 2.47 9.18
N GLY A 53 -1.21 2.79 9.65
CA GLY A 53 -0.96 3.00 11.08
C GLY A 53 -1.76 4.17 11.67
N GLN A 54 -2.02 5.21 10.87
CA GLN A 54 -2.91 6.30 11.28
C GLN A 54 -4.38 5.84 11.33
N LEU A 55 -4.80 4.97 10.40
CA LEU A 55 -6.15 4.39 10.37
C LEU A 55 -6.40 3.43 11.55
N GLU A 56 -5.37 2.75 12.07
CA GLU A 56 -5.48 1.86 13.22
C GLU A 56 -6.03 2.56 14.47
N ASN A 57 -5.72 3.85 14.65
CA ASN A 57 -6.26 4.67 15.73
C ASN A 57 -7.79 4.83 15.66
N PHE A 58 -8.38 4.62 14.48
CA PHE A 58 -9.80 4.79 14.23
C PHE A 58 -10.54 3.48 13.96
N MET A 59 -9.82 2.44 13.54
CA MET A 59 -10.36 1.17 13.04
C MET A 59 -9.68 -0.05 13.69
N ARG A 60 -9.43 0.05 15.00
CA ARG A 60 -8.78 -1.00 15.78
C ARG A 60 -9.44 -2.35 15.54
N SER A 61 -8.62 -3.38 15.30
CA SER A 61 -9.07 -4.76 15.05
C SER A 61 -9.84 -4.99 13.74
N HIS A 62 -9.81 -4.04 12.78
CA HIS A 62 -10.33 -4.30 11.45
C HIS A 62 -9.46 -5.33 10.72
N GLU A 63 -10.03 -6.48 10.38
CA GLU A 63 -9.29 -7.60 9.77
C GLU A 63 -8.57 -7.16 8.49
N GLY A 64 -9.24 -6.44 7.58
CA GLY A 64 -8.61 -5.93 6.36
C GLY A 64 -7.44 -4.98 6.61
N LEU A 65 -7.43 -4.24 7.74
CA LEU A 65 -6.31 -3.36 8.09
C LEU A 65 -5.09 -4.17 8.52
N ILE A 66 -5.31 -5.19 9.37
CA ILE A 66 -4.26 -6.08 9.85
C ILE A 66 -3.66 -6.84 8.67
N THR A 67 -4.50 -7.40 7.80
CA THR A 67 -4.06 -8.11 6.58
C THR A 67 -3.19 -7.21 5.71
N ALA A 68 -3.63 -5.98 5.43
CA ALA A 68 -2.85 -5.05 4.62
C ALA A 68 -1.50 -4.66 5.26
N GLN A 69 -1.45 -4.47 6.58
CA GLN A 69 -0.20 -4.20 7.29
C GLN A 69 0.79 -5.38 7.17
N VAL A 70 0.31 -6.61 7.30
CA VAL A 70 1.13 -7.83 7.14
C VAL A 70 1.63 -7.96 5.70
N THR A 71 0.73 -7.85 4.72
CA THR A 71 1.09 -7.94 3.30
C THR A 71 2.11 -6.86 2.90
N LEU A 72 2.00 -5.64 3.41
CA LEU A 72 2.99 -4.59 3.15
C LEU A 72 4.35 -4.86 3.82
N LEU A 73 4.38 -5.55 4.95
CA LEU A 73 5.63 -6.00 5.56
C LEU A 73 6.32 -7.06 4.68
N GLU A 74 5.56 -8.01 4.13
CA GLU A 74 6.07 -9.01 3.19
C GLU A 74 6.64 -8.35 1.93
N ALA A 75 5.91 -7.37 1.37
CA ALA A 75 6.39 -6.57 0.25
C ALA A 75 7.71 -5.85 0.56
N ALA A 76 7.87 -5.31 1.77
CA ALA A 76 9.11 -4.64 2.19
C ALA A 76 10.29 -5.62 2.26
N ILE A 77 10.06 -6.84 2.74
CA ILE A 77 11.06 -7.92 2.76
C ILE A 77 11.46 -8.30 1.32
N LEU A 78 10.50 -8.44 0.42
CA LEU A 78 10.74 -8.73 -1.00
C LEU A 78 11.56 -7.62 -1.68
N ALA A 79 11.21 -6.35 -1.45
CA ALA A 79 11.96 -5.21 -2.00
C ALA A 79 13.41 -5.18 -1.50
N THR A 80 13.63 -5.50 -0.22
CA THR A 80 14.96 -5.60 0.38
C THR A 80 15.79 -6.73 -0.23
N ASN A 81 15.15 -7.85 -0.56
CA ASN A 81 15.74 -8.98 -1.27
C ASN A 81 15.87 -8.73 -2.78
N LEU A 82 15.71 -7.48 -3.22
CA LEU A 82 15.76 -7.07 -4.62
C LEU A 82 14.75 -7.83 -5.49
N ARG A 83 13.56 -8.17 -5.03
CA ARG A 83 12.52 -8.81 -5.86
C ARG A 83 11.43 -7.79 -6.19
N PRO A 84 11.66 -6.84 -7.13
CA PRO A 84 10.76 -5.71 -7.34
C PRO A 84 9.38 -6.14 -7.81
N GLY A 85 9.27 -7.03 -8.80
CA GLY A 85 7.97 -7.46 -9.34
C GLY A 85 7.08 -8.09 -8.27
N GLU A 86 7.64 -9.00 -7.46
CA GLU A 86 6.91 -9.62 -6.36
C GLU A 86 6.59 -8.63 -5.24
N ALA A 87 7.55 -7.76 -4.87
CA ALA A 87 7.30 -6.72 -3.89
C ALA A 87 6.17 -5.79 -4.33
N LEU A 88 6.10 -5.49 -5.62
CA LEU A 88 5.10 -4.62 -6.21
C LEU A 88 3.72 -5.29 -6.21
N GLU A 89 3.64 -6.52 -6.72
CA GLU A 89 2.41 -7.32 -6.75
C GLU A 89 1.85 -7.52 -5.34
N THR A 90 2.71 -7.90 -4.38
CA THR A 90 2.33 -8.05 -2.97
C THR A 90 1.84 -6.72 -2.40
N ALA A 91 2.56 -5.61 -2.63
CA ALA A 91 2.14 -4.31 -2.12
C ALA A 91 0.80 -3.84 -2.69
N GLN A 92 0.57 -4.02 -3.99
CA GLN A 92 -0.70 -3.66 -4.63
C GLN A 92 -1.84 -4.50 -4.08
N THR A 93 -1.66 -5.82 -4.00
CA THR A 93 -2.67 -6.74 -3.46
C THR A 93 -3.10 -6.33 -2.05
N GLY A 94 -2.14 -5.99 -1.18
CA GLY A 94 -2.43 -5.59 0.20
C GLY A 94 -3.20 -4.27 0.29
N VAL A 95 -2.82 -3.27 -0.50
CA VAL A 95 -3.49 -1.95 -0.48
C VAL A 95 -4.88 -2.02 -1.12
N ASP A 96 -5.01 -2.67 -2.27
CA ASP A 96 -6.27 -2.75 -3.03
C ASP A 96 -7.32 -3.56 -2.25
N SER A 97 -6.94 -4.73 -1.70
CA SER A 97 -7.86 -5.54 -0.89
C SER A 97 -8.41 -4.75 0.32
N PHE A 98 -7.58 -3.91 0.94
CA PHE A 98 -8.03 -3.07 2.03
C PHE A 98 -9.00 -1.99 1.56
N LEU A 99 -8.65 -1.27 0.48
CA LEU A 99 -9.52 -0.23 -0.08
C LEU A 99 -10.87 -0.79 -0.53
N GLU A 100 -10.89 -1.98 -1.14
CA GLU A 100 -12.11 -2.70 -1.51
C GLU A 100 -12.96 -3.04 -0.28
N SER A 101 -12.35 -3.58 0.78
CA SER A 101 -13.05 -3.88 2.05
C SER A 101 -13.70 -2.64 2.71
N MET A 102 -13.17 -1.45 2.41
CA MET A 102 -13.72 -0.18 2.87
C MET A 102 -14.84 0.33 1.95
N GLY A 103 -14.77 0.07 0.65
CA GLY A 103 -15.81 0.41 -0.33
C GLY A 103 -17.06 -0.47 -0.22
N ASP A 104 -16.90 -1.75 0.09
CA ASP A 104 -18.00 -2.71 0.25
C ASP A 104 -18.91 -2.40 1.44
N ARG A 105 -18.46 -1.58 2.41
CA ARG A 105 -19.29 -1.12 3.54
C ARG A 105 -20.33 -0.06 3.16
N HIS A 106 -20.28 0.48 1.94
CA HIS A 106 -21.17 1.55 1.48
C HIS A 106 -22.16 1.11 0.37
N ARG A 107 -22.27 -0.19 0.09
CA ARG A 107 -23.34 -0.79 -0.72
C ARG A 107 -24.35 -1.51 0.16
#